data_AF-G0MCG5-F1
#
_entry.id   AF-G0MCG5-F1
#
_cell.length_a   1.000
_cell.length_b   1.000
_cell.length_c   1.000
_cell.angle_alpha   90.00
_cell.angle_beta   90.00
_cell.angle_gamma   90.00
#
_symmetry.space_group_name_H-M   'P 1'
#
loop_
_entity.id
_entity.type
_entity.pdbx_description
1 polymer ?
#
loop_
_entity_poly.entity_id
_entity_poly.type
_entity_poly.pdbx_seq_one_letter_code
_entity_poly.pdbx_strand_id
1 'polypeptide(L)'
;MKSSFSSLFILLMLQLTAVVFCEKCLSNEECDAKWPDAICIKGRCRCPENTIRKKSASREFVCLSTNDATGNSGPPLTCPTPEGAGYQVMFRKDGEPMKCSSKKKPDTCPEGYECIQGLSILGALDGVCCPDRAKTCTHPIFDHPDDGYLPRWGFDGDQCIEFKWNPERPSSANNFKSRAHCEDYCIGSSSINGVLNYQQTNFHLF
;
A
#
# COMPACT_ATOMS: atom_id res chain seq x y z
N MET A 1 -32.25 -39.74 37.38
CA MET A 1 -32.35 -38.46 36.64
C MET A 1 -31.20 -37.55 37.06
N LYS A 2 -30.35 -37.16 36.11
CA LYS A 2 -29.10 -36.33 36.14
C LYS A 2 -28.05 -37.14 35.37
N SER A 3 -27.41 -36.68 34.30
CA SER A 3 -27.38 -35.38 33.66
C SER A 3 -26.85 -35.62 32.24
N SER A 4 -27.75 -35.62 31.25
CA SER A 4 -27.48 -35.73 29.81
C SER A 4 -26.94 -34.42 29.21
N PHE A 5 -26.38 -33.54 30.05
CA PHE A 5 -25.97 -32.19 29.64
C PHE A 5 -24.49 -32.13 29.22
N SER A 6 -23.64 -33.07 29.64
CA SER A 6 -22.20 -33.01 29.35
C SER A 6 -21.85 -33.28 27.88
N SER A 7 -22.51 -34.25 27.22
CA SER A 7 -22.22 -34.58 25.82
C SER A 7 -22.71 -33.53 24.82
N LEU A 8 -23.77 -32.78 25.13
CA LEU A 8 -24.31 -31.76 24.24
C LEU A 8 -23.41 -30.51 24.19
N PHE A 9 -22.77 -30.15 25.32
CA PHE A 9 -21.79 -29.06 25.38
C PHE A 9 -20.50 -29.39 24.63
N ILE A 10 -20.04 -30.66 24.65
CA ILE A 10 -18.84 -31.08 23.92
C ILE A 10 -19.10 -31.07 22.40
N LEU A 11 -20.29 -31.47 21.95
CA LEU A 11 -20.70 -31.39 20.54
C LEU A 11 -20.88 -29.94 20.07
N LEU A 12 -21.34 -29.02 20.93
CA LEU A 12 -21.50 -27.59 20.60
C LEU A 12 -20.14 -26.86 20.49
N MET A 13 -19.16 -27.22 21.33
CA MET A 13 -17.80 -26.65 21.28
C MET A 13 -16.97 -27.17 20.09
N LEU A 14 -17.32 -28.33 19.52
CA LEU A 14 -16.69 -28.84 18.28
C LEU A 14 -17.21 -28.15 17.00
N GLN A 15 -18.30 -27.38 17.06
CA GLN A 15 -18.81 -26.63 15.90
C GLN A 15 -18.26 -25.19 15.80
N LEU A 16 -17.45 -24.76 16.76
CA LEU A 16 -16.79 -23.45 16.79
C LEU A 16 -15.29 -23.52 16.42
N THR A 17 -14.86 -24.59 15.77
CA THR A 17 -13.65 -24.51 14.95
C THR A 17 -14.01 -23.63 13.75
N ALA A 18 -13.86 -22.31 13.93
CA ALA A 18 -13.78 -21.40 12.80
C ALA A 18 -12.73 -22.01 11.87
N VAL A 19 -13.21 -22.60 10.78
CA VAL A 19 -12.34 -23.08 9.72
C VAL A 19 -11.65 -21.82 9.27
N VAL A 20 -10.40 -21.63 9.68
CA VAL A 20 -9.56 -20.55 9.19
C VAL A 20 -9.30 -20.91 7.73
N PHE A 21 -10.25 -20.57 6.88
CA PHE A 21 -10.05 -20.55 5.45
C PHE A 21 -9.00 -19.47 5.24
N CYS A 22 -7.75 -19.90 5.11
CA CYS A 22 -6.74 -19.10 4.44
C CYS A 22 -7.26 -18.98 3.00
N GLU A 23 -8.09 -17.94 2.75
CA GLU A 23 -8.63 -17.65 1.44
C GLU A 23 -7.45 -17.50 0.48
N LYS A 24 -7.31 -18.51 -0.38
CA LYS A 24 -6.31 -18.50 -1.43
C LYS A 24 -6.74 -17.45 -2.43
N CYS A 25 -5.82 -16.62 -2.87
CA CYS A 25 -6.11 -15.75 -4.02
C CYS A 25 -6.34 -16.60 -5.27
N LEU A 26 -7.26 -16.15 -6.12
CA LEU A 26 -7.57 -16.75 -7.42
C LEU A 26 -7.08 -15.89 -8.59
N SER A 27 -6.92 -14.58 -8.37
CA SER A 27 -6.47 -13.63 -9.39
C SER A 27 -5.55 -12.55 -8.81
N ASN A 28 -4.87 -11.80 -9.68
CA ASN A 28 -4.02 -10.69 -9.24
C ASN A 28 -4.87 -9.54 -8.68
N GLU A 29 -6.05 -9.31 -9.23
CA GLU A 29 -6.99 -8.27 -8.81
C GLU A 29 -7.40 -8.45 -7.34
N GLU A 30 -7.61 -9.68 -6.88
CA GLU A 30 -7.88 -9.97 -5.47
C GLU A 30 -6.70 -9.62 -4.55
N CYS A 31 -5.47 -9.74 -5.06
CA CYS A 31 -4.28 -9.41 -4.31
C CYS A 31 -4.01 -7.91 -4.31
N ASP A 32 -4.14 -7.27 -5.46
CA ASP A 32 -4.00 -5.83 -5.65
C ASP A 32 -4.98 -5.06 -4.75
N ALA A 33 -6.22 -5.57 -4.61
CA ALA A 33 -7.21 -5.05 -3.67
C ALA A 33 -6.82 -5.19 -2.18
N LYS A 34 -5.93 -6.14 -1.83
CA LYS A 34 -5.42 -6.31 -0.45
C LYS A 34 -4.26 -5.38 -0.16
N TRP A 35 -3.32 -5.26 -1.09
CA TRP A 35 -2.33 -4.19 -1.09
C TRP A 35 -1.81 -3.95 -2.52
N PRO A 36 -1.47 -2.71 -2.87
CA PRO A 36 -1.17 -2.38 -4.27
C PRO A 36 0.00 -3.15 -4.88
N ASP A 37 -0.13 -3.43 -6.17
CA ASP A 37 0.78 -4.17 -7.05
C ASP A 37 0.99 -5.64 -6.66
N ALA A 38 0.25 -6.16 -5.68
CA ALA A 38 0.39 -7.54 -5.26
C ALA A 38 -0.14 -8.51 -6.33
N ILE A 39 0.58 -9.60 -6.53
CA ILE A 39 0.22 -10.65 -7.48
C ILE A 39 -0.08 -11.96 -6.76
N CYS A 40 -0.99 -12.73 -7.33
CA CYS A 40 -1.36 -14.03 -6.82
C CYS A 40 -0.39 -15.11 -7.29
N ILE A 41 0.41 -15.65 -6.38
CA ILE A 41 1.35 -16.74 -6.67
C ILE A 41 0.97 -17.96 -5.84
N LYS A 42 0.51 -19.02 -6.53
CA LYS A 42 0.14 -20.32 -5.92
C LYS A 42 -0.86 -20.15 -4.77
N GLY A 43 -1.87 -19.30 -4.96
CA GLY A 43 -2.91 -19.03 -3.97
C GLY A 43 -2.47 -18.12 -2.81
N ARG A 44 -1.34 -17.40 -2.92
CA ARG A 44 -0.91 -16.41 -1.93
C ARG A 44 -0.51 -15.10 -2.59
N CYS A 45 -1.00 -13.99 -2.05
CA CYS A 45 -0.58 -12.66 -2.46
C CYS A 45 0.87 -12.40 -2.09
N ARG A 46 1.65 -11.96 -3.07
CA ARG A 46 3.07 -11.64 -2.96
C ARG A 46 3.38 -10.38 -3.74
N CYS A 47 4.47 -9.73 -3.37
CA CYS A 47 5.00 -8.65 -4.18
C CYS A 47 5.63 -9.22 -5.48
N PRO A 48 5.54 -8.48 -6.61
CA PRO A 48 6.08 -8.89 -7.90
C PRO A 48 7.61 -8.93 -7.87
N GLU A 49 8.23 -9.42 -8.95
CA GLU A 49 9.69 -9.44 -9.08
C GLU A 49 10.30 -8.05 -8.87
N ASN A 50 11.52 -8.01 -8.32
CA ASN A 50 12.23 -6.78 -7.97
C ASN A 50 11.49 -5.87 -6.99
N THR A 51 10.63 -6.44 -6.15
CA THR A 51 9.97 -5.72 -5.06
C THR A 51 9.90 -6.57 -3.79
N ILE A 52 9.80 -5.92 -2.63
CA ILE A 52 9.76 -6.56 -1.31
C ILE A 52 8.56 -6.06 -0.51
N ARG A 53 7.83 -6.98 0.11
CA ARG A 53 6.69 -6.65 0.98
C ARG A 53 7.16 -5.99 2.28
N LYS A 54 6.60 -4.83 2.59
CA LYS A 54 6.81 -4.09 3.85
C LYS A 54 5.48 -3.73 4.48
N LYS A 55 5.48 -3.52 5.81
CA LYS A 55 4.29 -3.04 6.51
C LYS A 55 4.07 -1.55 6.21
N SER A 56 2.82 -1.17 6.04
CA SER A 56 2.36 0.21 5.95
C SER A 56 1.26 0.41 6.98
N ALA A 57 1.21 1.60 7.59
CA ALA A 57 0.13 1.93 8.51
C ALA A 57 -1.16 2.23 7.74
N SER A 58 -1.06 2.87 6.58
CA SER A 58 -2.20 3.26 5.76
C SER A 58 -2.78 2.12 4.90
N ARG A 59 -1.98 1.10 4.57
CA ARG A 59 -2.36 0.02 3.63
C ARG A 59 -2.15 -1.40 4.15
N GLU A 60 -1.82 -1.56 5.43
CA GLU A 60 -1.30 -2.80 6.04
C GLU A 60 0.03 -3.30 5.46
N PHE A 61 0.10 -3.48 4.14
CA PHE A 61 1.26 -3.87 3.36
C PHE A 61 1.45 -2.99 2.13
N VAL A 62 2.70 -2.92 1.65
CA VAL A 62 3.10 -2.28 0.40
C VAL A 62 4.25 -3.08 -0.23
N CYS A 63 4.43 -2.96 -1.54
CA CYS A 63 5.57 -3.51 -2.26
C CYS A 63 6.59 -2.40 -2.54
N LEU A 64 7.81 -2.53 -1.99
CA LEU A 64 8.89 -1.57 -2.24
C LEU A 64 9.82 -2.09 -3.34
N SER A 65 10.11 -1.27 -4.34
CA SER A 65 11.06 -1.62 -5.40
C SER A 65 12.48 -1.81 -4.87
N THR A 66 13.12 -2.91 -5.27
CA THR A 66 14.55 -3.16 -5.03
C THR A 66 15.42 -2.53 -6.10
N ASN A 67 14.85 -2.36 -7.29
CA ASN A 67 15.50 -1.72 -8.42
C ASN A 67 14.90 -0.33 -8.60
N ASP A 68 15.73 0.60 -9.08
CA ASP A 68 15.23 1.89 -9.52
C ASP A 68 14.46 1.77 -10.84
N ALA A 69 13.85 2.89 -11.27
CA ALA A 69 13.04 2.94 -12.48
C ALA A 69 13.85 2.76 -13.78
N THR A 70 15.19 2.79 -13.72
CA THR A 70 16.09 2.49 -14.84
C THR A 70 16.49 1.01 -14.89
N GLY A 71 16.09 0.22 -13.89
CA GLY A 71 16.37 -1.22 -13.77
C GLY A 71 17.62 -1.55 -12.98
N ASN A 72 18.37 -0.56 -12.50
CA ASN A 72 19.55 -0.74 -11.66
C ASN A 72 19.17 -0.98 -10.19
N SER A 73 20.11 -1.38 -9.35
CA SER A 73 19.84 -1.51 -7.91
C SER A 73 19.54 -0.15 -7.29
N GLY A 74 18.35 0.00 -6.70
CA GLY A 74 17.90 1.25 -6.11
C GLY A 74 18.45 1.48 -4.70
N PRO A 75 18.28 2.69 -4.12
CA PRO A 75 18.66 2.97 -2.76
C PRO A 75 17.91 2.09 -1.75
N PRO A 76 18.55 1.69 -0.64
CA PRO A 76 17.91 0.83 0.36
C PRO A 76 16.76 1.51 1.12
N LEU A 77 16.67 2.84 1.07
CA LEU A 77 15.58 3.62 1.63
C LEU A 77 14.79 4.22 0.47
N THR A 78 13.53 3.81 0.34
CA THR A 78 12.64 4.25 -0.73
C THR A 78 11.19 4.18 -0.25
N CYS A 79 10.36 5.06 -0.81
CA CYS A 79 8.91 5.01 -0.65
C CYS A 79 8.26 4.08 -1.68
N PRO A 80 6.98 3.69 -1.48
CA PRO A 80 6.26 2.80 -2.41
C PRO A 80 6.07 3.42 -3.79
N THR A 81 5.70 4.70 -3.85
CA THR A 81 5.48 5.44 -5.10
C THR A 81 6.46 6.61 -5.22
N PRO A 82 6.93 6.97 -6.43
CA PRO A 82 6.86 6.16 -7.66
C PRO A 82 7.65 4.86 -7.53
N GLU A 83 7.17 3.78 -8.15
CA GLU A 83 7.91 2.52 -8.19
C GLU A 83 9.26 2.75 -8.88
N GLY A 84 10.33 2.38 -8.18
CA GLY A 84 11.71 2.61 -8.63
C GLY A 84 12.25 4.04 -8.44
N ALA A 85 11.49 4.98 -7.87
CA ALA A 85 11.99 6.31 -7.54
C ALA A 85 11.45 6.90 -6.24
N GLY A 86 10.87 6.09 -5.36
CA GLY A 86 10.33 6.55 -4.08
C GLY A 86 11.37 7.25 -3.18
N TYR A 87 12.67 7.00 -3.36
CA TYR A 87 13.74 7.72 -2.68
C TYR A 87 13.79 9.22 -3.01
N GLN A 88 13.19 9.66 -4.13
CA GLN A 88 13.14 11.07 -4.50
C GLN A 88 12.07 11.85 -3.71
N VAL A 89 11.07 11.15 -3.15
CA VAL A 89 9.84 11.77 -2.62
C VAL A 89 9.66 11.59 -1.11
N MET A 90 10.64 10.98 -0.44
CA MET A 90 10.65 10.89 1.01
C MET A 90 10.71 12.28 1.66
N PHE A 91 10.10 12.41 2.83
CA PHE A 91 10.17 13.65 3.60
C PHE A 91 11.62 13.98 3.94
N ARG A 92 12.04 15.20 3.63
CA ARG A 92 13.35 15.73 3.97
C ARG A 92 13.21 16.88 4.96
N LYS A 93 14.03 16.84 6.01
CA LYS A 93 14.20 17.94 6.95
C LYS A 93 15.61 18.45 6.82
N ASP A 94 15.76 19.74 6.55
CA ASP A 94 17.07 20.39 6.34
C ASP A 94 17.91 19.72 5.23
N GLY A 95 17.24 19.24 4.17
CA GLY A 95 17.87 18.55 3.03
C GLY A 95 18.08 17.04 3.21
N GLU A 96 17.98 16.53 4.43
CA GLU A 96 18.25 15.12 4.74
C GLU A 96 16.98 14.28 4.88
N PRO A 97 16.98 13.01 4.42
CA PRO A 97 15.90 12.07 4.66
C PRO A 97 15.55 11.94 6.14
N MET A 98 14.29 12.19 6.49
CA MET A 98 13.82 11.94 7.85
C MET A 98 13.65 10.44 8.06
N LYS A 99 14.54 9.89 8.89
CA LYS A 99 14.49 8.50 9.32
C LYS A 99 13.46 8.32 10.44
N CYS A 100 12.82 7.16 10.47
CA CYS A 100 11.81 6.79 11.46
C CYS A 100 12.03 5.34 11.92
N SER A 101 11.35 4.96 13.00
CA SER A 101 11.34 3.57 13.49
C SER A 101 9.96 2.97 13.30
N SER A 102 9.86 1.91 12.50
CA SER A 102 8.59 1.22 12.22
C SER A 102 7.96 0.59 13.46
N LYS A 103 8.77 0.35 14.49
CA LYS A 103 8.40 -0.28 15.77
C LYS A 103 7.88 0.70 16.81
N LYS A 104 8.19 2.00 16.67
CA LYS A 104 7.75 3.03 17.64
C LYS A 104 6.38 3.56 17.22
N LYS A 105 5.43 3.59 18.16
CA LYS A 105 4.09 4.14 17.98
C LYS A 105 3.82 5.21 19.06
N PRO A 106 3.37 6.43 18.70
CA PRO A 106 3.26 6.96 17.33
C PRO A 106 4.63 7.01 16.66
N ASP A 107 4.65 6.92 15.33
CA ASP A 107 5.91 7.09 14.61
C ASP A 107 6.37 8.56 14.66
N THR A 108 7.59 8.83 14.18
CA THR A 108 8.19 10.18 14.24
C THR A 108 7.93 10.99 12.97
N CYS A 109 7.04 10.53 12.09
CA CYS A 109 6.78 11.20 10.83
C CYS A 109 5.80 12.38 11.01
N PRO A 110 5.97 13.46 10.23
CA PRO A 110 5.05 14.59 10.26
C PRO A 110 3.68 14.21 9.69
N GLU A 111 2.67 15.05 9.92
CA GLU A 111 1.33 14.88 9.36
C GLU A 111 1.37 14.77 7.82
N GLY A 112 0.59 13.84 7.27
CA GLY A 112 0.61 13.50 5.85
C GLY A 112 1.70 12.50 5.45
N TYR A 113 2.47 11.99 6.41
CA TYR A 113 3.54 11.01 6.17
C TYR A 113 3.44 9.84 7.13
N GLU A 114 3.86 8.66 6.67
CA GLU A 114 3.93 7.44 7.47
C GLU A 114 5.32 6.83 7.43
N CYS A 115 5.69 6.11 8.49
CA CYS A 115 6.97 5.42 8.53
C CYS A 115 6.95 4.13 7.71
N ILE A 116 7.71 4.12 6.61
CA ILE A 116 7.91 2.93 5.77
C ILE A 116 9.28 2.33 6.04
N GLN A 117 9.28 1.06 6.45
CA GLN A 117 10.51 0.33 6.73
C GLN A 117 11.31 0.11 5.43
N GLY A 118 12.56 0.56 5.44
CA GLY A 118 13.48 0.40 4.32
C GLY A 118 13.86 -1.05 4.06
N LEU A 119 14.63 -1.26 3.00
CA LEU A 119 15.19 -2.56 2.60
C LEU A 119 16.40 -2.94 3.45
N SER A 120 17.06 -1.96 4.09
CA SER A 120 18.22 -2.19 4.97
C SER A 120 17.82 -2.57 6.40
N ILE A 121 18.60 -3.45 7.01
CA ILE A 121 18.42 -3.97 8.39
C ILE A 121 19.14 -3.09 9.44
N LEU A 122 19.62 -1.91 9.05
CA LEU A 122 20.60 -1.14 9.81
C LEU A 122 19.96 -0.29 10.94
N GLY A 123 19.75 -0.91 12.10
CA GLY A 123 19.66 -0.21 13.39
C GLY A 123 18.26 0.19 13.88
N ALA A 124 18.20 1.12 14.85
CA ALA A 124 16.97 1.50 15.57
C ALA A 124 15.98 2.35 14.74
N LEU A 125 16.47 3.06 13.72
CA LEU A 125 15.68 3.78 12.72
C LEU A 125 15.75 2.99 11.41
N ASP A 126 14.78 2.11 11.23
CA ASP A 126 14.72 1.14 10.14
C ASP A 126 13.85 1.59 8.95
N GLY A 127 13.37 2.84 8.96
CA GLY A 127 12.51 3.38 7.92
C GLY A 127 12.75 4.85 7.59
N VAL A 128 11.99 5.33 6.61
CA VAL A 128 11.90 6.74 6.21
C VAL A 128 10.44 7.19 6.15
N CYS A 129 10.22 8.49 6.34
CA CYS A 129 8.88 9.07 6.26
C CYS A 129 8.45 9.25 4.80
N CYS A 130 7.42 8.53 4.40
CA CYS A 130 6.88 8.54 3.05
C CYS A 130 5.50 9.20 3.02
N PRO A 131 5.13 9.92 1.95
CA PRO A 131 3.80 10.47 1.81
C PRO A 131 2.74 9.38 2.00
N ASP A 132 1.74 9.66 2.82
CA ASP A 132 0.60 8.76 2.95
C ASP A 132 -0.33 8.85 1.73
N ARG A 133 -1.46 8.14 1.79
CA ARG A 133 -2.46 8.12 0.71
C ARG A 133 -2.97 9.52 0.36
N ALA A 134 -3.44 10.26 1.37
CA ALA A 134 -4.06 11.56 1.17
C ALA A 134 -3.04 12.56 0.61
N LYS A 135 -1.84 12.56 1.19
CA LYS A 135 -0.75 13.46 0.76
C LYS A 135 -0.33 13.17 -0.67
N THR A 136 -0.14 11.89 -1.02
CA THR A 136 0.23 11.47 -2.37
C THR A 136 -0.76 11.97 -3.43
N CYS A 137 -2.07 11.83 -3.21
CA CYS A 137 -3.09 12.25 -4.19
C CYS A 137 -3.20 13.76 -4.35
N THR A 138 -2.62 14.55 -3.45
CA THR A 138 -2.56 16.02 -3.56
C THR A 138 -1.25 16.53 -4.14
N HIS A 139 -0.26 15.66 -4.35
CA HIS A 139 1.01 16.06 -4.96
C HIS A 139 0.83 16.34 -6.45
N PRO A 140 1.63 17.26 -7.03
CA PRO A 140 1.53 17.60 -8.44
C PRO A 140 2.01 16.45 -9.33
N ILE A 141 1.46 16.36 -10.54
CA ILE A 141 1.93 15.45 -11.59
C ILE A 141 3.16 16.08 -12.26
N PHE A 142 4.28 15.37 -12.25
CA PHE A 142 5.53 15.79 -12.91
C PHE A 142 5.58 15.17 -14.32
N ASP A 143 4.88 15.82 -15.26
CA ASP A 143 4.94 15.47 -16.67
C ASP A 143 6.21 16.01 -17.33
N HIS A 144 6.86 15.16 -18.12
CA HIS A 144 8.12 15.42 -18.82
C HIS A 144 7.87 15.21 -20.32
N PRO A 145 7.18 16.13 -21.02
CA PRO A 145 6.74 15.90 -22.39
C PRO A 145 7.88 15.78 -23.40
N ASP A 146 9.02 16.43 -23.13
CA ASP A 146 10.16 16.52 -24.04
C ASP A 146 11.09 15.29 -23.96
N ASP A 147 11.31 14.74 -22.76
CA ASP A 147 12.29 13.67 -22.50
C ASP A 147 11.75 12.51 -21.64
N GLY A 148 10.45 12.51 -21.33
CA GLY A 148 9.78 11.42 -20.62
C GLY A 148 9.54 10.22 -21.52
N TYR A 149 9.91 9.04 -21.02
CA TYR A 149 9.86 7.78 -21.77
C TYR A 149 9.09 6.66 -21.05
N LEU A 150 8.73 6.85 -19.77
CA LEU A 150 7.87 5.91 -19.04
C LEU A 150 6.44 6.47 -18.97
N PRO A 151 5.44 5.80 -19.57
CA PRO A 151 4.05 6.17 -19.36
C PRO A 151 3.65 5.84 -17.92
N ARG A 152 3.02 6.81 -17.26
CA ARG A 152 2.58 6.74 -15.85
C ARG A 152 1.20 7.35 -15.71
N TRP A 153 0.57 7.12 -14.57
CA TRP A 153 -0.73 7.67 -14.21
C TRP A 153 -0.61 8.56 -12.98
N GLY A 154 -1.35 9.65 -12.93
CA GLY A 154 -1.40 10.56 -11.79
C GLY A 154 -2.81 11.13 -11.61
N PHE A 155 -3.18 11.43 -10.38
CA PHE A 155 -4.48 11.98 -10.04
C PHE A 155 -4.49 13.51 -10.19
N ASP A 156 -5.39 14.05 -11.00
CA ASP A 156 -5.50 15.50 -11.26
C ASP A 156 -6.44 16.24 -10.28
N GLY A 157 -7.02 15.52 -9.33
CA GLY A 157 -8.04 16.01 -8.40
C GLY A 157 -9.45 15.51 -8.69
N ASP A 158 -9.69 14.98 -9.89
CA ASP A 158 -10.97 14.42 -10.33
C ASP A 158 -10.80 13.00 -10.88
N GLN A 159 -9.81 12.80 -11.74
CA GLN A 159 -9.55 11.54 -12.43
C GLN A 159 -8.05 11.22 -12.50
N CYS A 160 -7.76 9.95 -12.81
CA CYS A 160 -6.41 9.52 -13.11
C CYS A 160 -6.10 9.75 -14.59
N ILE A 161 -5.10 10.57 -14.87
CA ILE A 161 -4.64 10.90 -16.23
C ILE A 161 -3.27 10.28 -16.51
N GLU A 162 -3.03 9.94 -17.77
CA GLU A 162 -1.73 9.44 -18.23
C GLU A 162 -0.77 10.61 -18.47
N PHE A 163 0.51 10.44 -18.12
CA PHE A 163 1.58 11.39 -18.38
C PHE A 163 2.90 10.67 -18.69
N LYS A 164 3.88 11.38 -19.26
CA LYS A 164 5.21 10.83 -19.56
C LYS A 164 6.19 11.22 -18.47
N TRP A 165 6.90 10.24 -17.94
CA TRP A 165 7.84 10.47 -16.85
C TRP A 165 9.26 10.05 -17.23
N ASN A 166 10.21 10.98 -17.07
CA ASN A 166 11.63 10.69 -16.97
C ASN A 166 12.04 10.48 -15.49
N PRO A 167 12.47 9.27 -15.08
CA PRO A 167 12.88 8.98 -13.70
C PRO A 167 14.16 9.69 -13.24
N GLU A 168 14.94 10.26 -14.15
CA GLU A 168 16.15 11.04 -13.84
C GLU A 168 15.84 12.52 -13.52
N ARG A 169 14.58 12.93 -13.69
CA ARG A 169 14.06 14.26 -13.36
C ARG A 169 13.31 14.24 -12.03
N PRO A 170 13.11 15.40 -11.38
CA PRO A 170 12.29 15.49 -10.18
C PRO A 170 10.91 14.84 -10.37
N SER A 171 10.42 14.19 -9.32
CA SER A 171 9.15 13.49 -9.33
C SER A 171 8.36 13.80 -8.05
N SER A 172 7.12 13.34 -8.01
CA SER A 172 6.30 13.33 -6.79
C SER A 172 5.74 11.92 -6.55
N ALA A 173 5.18 11.71 -5.36
CA ALA A 173 4.52 10.44 -5.06
C ALA A 173 3.26 10.19 -5.92
N ASN A 174 2.70 11.22 -6.56
CA ASN A 174 1.55 11.13 -7.46
C ASN A 174 2.00 10.61 -8.84
N ASN A 175 2.43 9.35 -8.86
CA ASN A 175 3.02 8.70 -10.01
C ASN A 175 2.86 7.19 -9.86
N PHE A 176 1.94 6.63 -10.63
CA PHE A 176 1.52 5.24 -10.56
C PHE A 176 1.83 4.53 -11.88
N LYS A 177 2.21 3.25 -11.81
CA LYS A 177 2.46 2.45 -13.02
C LYS A 177 1.21 2.17 -13.85
N SER A 178 0.03 2.11 -13.22
CA SER A 178 -1.23 1.77 -13.89
C SER A 178 -2.36 2.71 -13.49
N ARG A 179 -3.35 2.87 -14.39
CA ARG A 179 -4.58 3.61 -14.13
C ARG A 179 -5.33 3.03 -12.94
N ALA A 180 -5.47 1.71 -12.90
CA ALA A 180 -6.20 1.00 -11.86
C ALA A 180 -5.58 1.26 -10.47
N HIS A 181 -4.24 1.23 -10.36
CA HIS A 181 -3.57 1.57 -9.11
C HIS A 181 -3.82 3.04 -8.74
N CYS A 182 -3.71 4.00 -9.67
CA CYS A 182 -4.04 5.39 -9.39
C CYS A 182 -5.49 5.57 -8.89
N GLU A 183 -6.47 4.95 -9.57
CA GLU A 183 -7.89 5.07 -9.23
C GLU A 183 -8.19 4.40 -7.89
N ASP A 184 -7.67 3.19 -7.65
CA ASP A 184 -7.79 2.55 -6.34
C ASP A 184 -7.15 3.41 -5.25
N TYR A 185 -6.00 4.02 -5.51
CA TYR A 185 -5.21 4.78 -4.54
C TYR A 185 -5.76 6.18 -4.25
N CYS A 186 -6.39 6.85 -5.21
CA CYS A 186 -6.88 8.22 -5.02
C CYS A 186 -8.40 8.36 -4.99
N ILE A 187 -9.13 7.42 -5.60
CA ILE A 187 -10.60 7.45 -5.68
C ILE A 187 -11.21 6.38 -4.76
N GLY A 188 -10.63 5.18 -4.69
CA GLY A 188 -11.18 4.01 -3.98
C GLY A 188 -11.50 4.18 -2.48
N SER A 189 -10.84 5.11 -1.78
CA SER A 189 -11.12 5.41 -0.36
C SER A 189 -12.29 6.38 -0.17
N SER A 190 -12.62 7.17 -1.20
CA SER A 190 -13.78 8.07 -1.17
C SER A 190 -15.10 7.28 -1.26
N SER A 191 -15.05 6.07 -1.83
CA SER A 191 -16.20 5.17 -1.99
C SER A 191 -16.38 4.16 -0.85
N ILE A 192 -15.36 3.81 -0.05
CA ILE A 192 -15.53 2.90 1.11
C ILE A 192 -16.36 3.55 2.23
N ASN A 193 -16.27 4.87 2.40
CA ASN A 193 -17.20 5.60 3.27
C ASN A 193 -18.65 5.59 2.74
N GLY A 194 -18.85 5.30 1.45
CA GLY A 194 -20.18 5.08 0.85
C GLY A 194 -20.66 3.63 0.98
N VAL A 195 -19.76 2.64 0.92
CA VAL A 195 -20.13 1.21 1.00
C VAL A 195 -20.39 0.76 2.45
N LEU A 196 -19.65 1.29 3.43
CA LEU A 196 -19.96 1.05 4.85
C LEU A 196 -21.32 1.65 5.26
N ASN A 197 -21.76 2.73 4.59
CA ASN A 197 -23.10 3.29 4.79
C ASN A 197 -24.21 2.54 4.03
N TYR A 198 -23.89 1.81 2.96
CA TYR A 198 -24.88 0.97 2.25
C TYR A 198 -25.14 -0.38 2.95
N GLN A 199 -24.12 -0.98 3.57
CA GLN A 199 -24.30 -2.24 4.29
C GLN A 199 -24.88 -2.07 5.70
N GLN A 200 -24.84 -0.88 6.29
CA GLN A 200 -25.36 -0.63 7.64
C GLN A 200 -26.83 -0.21 7.67
N THR A 201 -27.44 0.16 6.54
CA THR A 201 -28.86 0.61 6.47
C THR A 201 -29.86 -0.51 6.15
N ASN A 202 -29.41 -1.72 5.82
CA ASN A 202 -30.29 -2.84 5.41
C ASN A 202 -30.44 -3.99 6.43
N PHE A 203 -30.07 -3.80 7.70
CA PHE A 203 -30.18 -4.84 8.76
C PHE A 203 -31.15 -4.52 9.90
N HIS A 204 -32.10 -3.60 9.71
CA HIS A 204 -33.18 -3.36 10.67
C HIS A 204 -34.57 -3.39 10.01
N LEU A 205 -35.00 -4.57 9.56
CA LEU A 205 -36.41 -4.91 9.41
C LEU A 205 -36.63 -6.40 9.78
N PHE A 206 -36.80 -6.63 11.08
CA PHE A 206 -37.64 -7.67 11.67
C PHE A 206 -38.29 -7.08 12.92
#